data_AF-A0A944BT28-F1
#
_entry.id   AF-A0A944BT28-F1
#
_cell.length_a   1.000
_cell.length_b   1.000
_cell.length_c   1.000
_cell.angle_alpha   90.00
_cell.angle_beta   90.00
_cell.angle_gamma   90.00
#
_symmetry.space_group_name_H-M   'P 1'
#
loop_
_entity.id
_entity.type
_entity.pdbx_description
1 polymer ?
#
loop_
_entity_poly.entity_id
_entity_poly.type
_entity_poly.pdbx_seq_one_letter_code
_entity_poly.pdbx_strand_id
1 'polypeptide(L)'
;VNTPYTDYDKTNLVEKAAIQFLASERIHLGAGATGVVKVSVPTKYMASYDYKKAKTYILDGGDYYFTTGNGSHEAVNNVLAAKGYAAQLEAYNGYKVEADNNKVIKWSNGTESNTDTTTFSKSASGAEITNKVDDADINYYLETSKEITYLSRNDWKNTYPVNYNLEANQLSTTDSDKRDEWIKTLRGQDYILRSDDSDPVQNYDGIDKGLKFADLSENGNAINDINDPFWNDFVAEIPAEEAVGAVIHGGSASDVLTNIENPFVQQHDGPTGFNGVALSANNGESAEKDEYFVDPESEAGKFKACVNSQTLLGSAFSEKLAYEWGKILGNTGLWTRKYEIWGAALNYHRTAYNGRNTEYPSEDPMLSNILGRGIIDASREKGIIVGPKHIGFNDQEHNRAGIQVYMTEQKVRETDLRGFQMAIEDSHALGMMVAFNRLGATNVANNKNLLKGIFRDEWNFLGLMSTDMMNNAYYFDAASMVMSTITMVADFASKDASITQAKDGDYDKTWAYINPESVKKDNAFVEQARQDLKYQLFAFANSALLNVKTVRVTPFWEGTIISLIAVFSVMTAAGAILIVLNGLKGE
;
A
#
# COMPACT_ATOMS: atom_id res chain seq x y z
N VAL A 1 22.63 -6.18 -8.91
CA VAL A 1 23.53 -5.24 -9.60
C VAL A 1 24.47 -4.59 -8.59
N ASN A 2 25.72 -4.36 -8.96
CA ASN A 2 26.59 -3.42 -8.26
C ASN A 2 26.62 -2.13 -9.08
N THR A 3 26.35 -1.01 -8.43
CA THR A 3 26.32 0.32 -9.05
C THR A 3 27.67 1.05 -8.83
N PRO A 4 28.02 2.02 -9.68
CA PRO A 4 29.18 2.90 -9.44
C PRO A 4 29.04 3.64 -8.12
N TYR A 5 30.14 3.78 -7.37
CA TYR A 5 30.22 4.60 -6.16
C TYR A 5 31.32 5.65 -6.36
N THR A 6 30.90 6.80 -6.90
CA THR A 6 31.77 7.84 -7.47
C THR A 6 32.21 8.85 -6.42
N ASP A 7 33.06 9.80 -6.81
CA ASP A 7 33.40 10.93 -5.94
C ASP A 7 32.22 11.90 -5.74
N TYR A 8 31.25 11.92 -6.67
CA TYR A 8 29.99 12.64 -6.47
C TYR A 8 29.25 12.05 -5.27
N ASP A 9 29.09 10.73 -5.24
CA ASP A 9 28.38 10.03 -4.17
C ASP A 9 29.02 10.31 -2.80
N LYS A 10 30.34 10.17 -2.70
CA LYS A 10 31.10 10.41 -1.46
C LYS A 10 30.98 11.86 -0.99
N THR A 11 30.99 12.82 -1.93
CA THR A 11 30.91 14.25 -1.62
C THR A 11 29.51 14.64 -1.13
N ASN A 12 28.46 14.04 -1.72
CA ASN A 12 27.06 14.38 -1.44
C ASN A 12 26.37 13.38 -0.50
N LEU A 13 27.13 12.46 0.09
CA LEU A 13 26.67 11.43 1.03
C LEU A 13 25.57 10.52 0.47
N VAL A 14 25.68 10.15 -0.81
CA VAL A 14 24.77 9.21 -1.47
C VAL A 14 25.27 7.79 -1.24
N GLU A 15 24.62 7.06 -0.34
CA GLU A 15 25.06 5.71 0.04
C GLU A 15 24.55 4.66 -0.94
N LYS A 16 25.38 3.62 -1.20
CA LYS A 16 25.05 2.56 -2.19
C LYS A 16 25.39 1.18 -1.69
N ALA A 17 24.46 0.23 -1.81
CA ALA A 17 24.74 -1.15 -1.44
C ALA A 17 25.82 -1.79 -2.34
N ALA A 18 26.60 -2.71 -1.77
CA ALA A 18 27.62 -3.44 -2.54
C ALA A 18 27.01 -4.28 -3.67
N ILE A 19 25.82 -4.85 -3.42
CA ILE A 19 24.98 -5.50 -4.42
C ILE A 19 23.52 -5.20 -4.06
N GLN A 20 22.69 -5.00 -5.08
CA GLN A 20 21.25 -4.81 -4.97
C GLN A 20 20.51 -5.90 -5.73
N PHE A 21 19.46 -6.47 -5.15
CA PHE A 21 18.50 -7.27 -5.90
C PHE A 21 17.68 -6.36 -6.82
N LEU A 22 17.36 -6.83 -8.02
CA LEU A 22 16.57 -6.05 -8.99
C LEU A 22 15.29 -6.76 -9.42
N ALA A 23 15.38 -8.05 -9.71
CA ALA A 23 14.26 -8.90 -10.10
C ALA A 23 14.69 -10.37 -10.13
N SER A 24 13.71 -11.26 -10.17
CA SER A 24 13.89 -12.71 -10.32
C SER A 24 12.87 -13.29 -11.30
N GLU A 25 13.23 -14.40 -11.94
CA GLU A 25 12.33 -15.20 -12.77
C GLU A 25 12.55 -16.68 -12.43
N ARG A 26 11.48 -17.49 -12.44
CA ARG A 26 11.55 -18.92 -12.08
C ARG A 26 10.86 -19.77 -13.13
N ILE A 27 11.58 -20.79 -13.59
CA ILE A 27 11.08 -21.79 -14.53
C ILE A 27 11.12 -23.19 -13.91
N HIS A 28 10.16 -24.02 -14.28
CA HIS A 28 10.18 -25.44 -13.94
C HIS A 28 11.02 -26.20 -14.96
N LEU A 29 12.00 -26.96 -14.51
CA LEU A 29 12.89 -27.77 -15.35
C LEU A 29 12.84 -29.22 -14.89
N GLY A 30 12.74 -30.13 -15.86
CA GLY A 30 12.95 -31.56 -15.61
C GLY A 30 14.43 -31.85 -15.29
N ALA A 31 14.69 -33.01 -14.71
CA ALA A 31 16.06 -33.42 -14.40
C ALA A 31 16.95 -33.41 -15.65
N GLY A 32 18.11 -32.74 -15.57
CA GLY A 32 19.06 -32.60 -16.68
C GLY A 32 18.66 -31.60 -17.76
N ALA A 33 17.48 -30.97 -17.68
CA ALA A 33 17.06 -29.93 -18.61
C ALA A 33 17.72 -28.58 -18.27
N THR A 34 17.93 -27.77 -19.31
CA THR A 34 18.34 -26.38 -19.19
C THR A 34 17.23 -25.47 -19.70
N GLY A 35 17.18 -24.25 -19.20
CA GLY A 35 16.23 -23.25 -19.66
C GLY A 35 16.84 -21.86 -19.60
N VAL A 36 16.26 -20.96 -20.39
CA VAL A 36 16.67 -19.56 -20.46
C VAL A 36 15.57 -18.73 -19.82
N VAL A 37 15.96 -17.81 -18.93
CA VAL A 37 15.06 -16.81 -18.37
C VAL A 37 15.48 -15.43 -18.88
N LYS A 38 14.49 -14.59 -19.17
CA LYS A 38 14.72 -13.19 -19.50
C LYS A 38 14.21 -12.35 -18.33
N VAL A 39 15.10 -11.58 -17.72
CA VAL A 39 14.76 -10.61 -16.68
C VAL A 39 14.87 -9.21 -17.28
N SER A 40 13.89 -8.36 -17.04
CA SER A 40 13.86 -6.98 -17.52
C SER A 40 13.64 -6.06 -16.33
N VAL A 41 14.49 -5.05 -16.18
CA VAL A 41 14.47 -4.14 -15.03
C VAL A 41 14.49 -2.70 -15.55
N PRO A 42 13.51 -1.87 -15.20
CA PRO A 42 13.57 -0.44 -15.48
C PRO A 42 14.79 0.21 -14.83
N THR A 43 15.50 1.05 -15.59
CA THR A 43 16.73 1.72 -15.12
C THR A 43 16.50 2.61 -13.89
N LYS A 44 15.26 3.09 -13.65
CA LYS A 44 14.88 3.86 -12.46
C LYS A 44 15.19 3.14 -11.13
N TYR A 45 15.22 1.80 -11.13
CA TYR A 45 15.55 1.00 -9.94
C TYR A 45 17.05 0.81 -9.69
N MET A 46 17.90 1.39 -10.54
CA MET A 46 19.35 1.48 -10.33
C MET A 46 19.82 2.88 -9.93
N ALA A 47 18.90 3.86 -9.93
CA ALA A 47 19.18 5.21 -9.49
C ALA A 47 19.23 5.28 -7.97
N SER A 48 20.05 6.20 -7.45
CA SER A 48 20.11 6.51 -6.02
C SER A 48 19.58 7.92 -5.79
N TYR A 49 19.02 8.19 -4.62
CA TYR A 49 18.43 9.45 -4.27
C TYR A 49 19.48 10.33 -3.57
N ASP A 50 19.86 11.44 -4.20
CA ASP A 50 20.71 12.45 -3.58
C ASP A 50 19.86 13.46 -2.84
N TYR A 51 19.83 13.35 -1.52
CA TYR A 51 19.05 14.23 -0.65
C TYR A 51 19.79 15.52 -0.26
N LYS A 52 21.07 15.68 -0.58
CA LYS A 52 21.88 16.84 -0.19
C LYS A 52 21.98 17.88 -1.30
N LYS A 53 22.39 17.47 -2.50
CA LYS A 53 22.75 18.39 -3.58
C LYS A 53 21.71 18.43 -4.69
N ALA A 54 21.48 17.31 -5.38
CA ALA A 54 20.51 17.26 -6.48
C ALA A 54 19.06 17.27 -5.98
N LYS A 55 18.83 16.80 -4.75
CA LYS A 55 17.49 16.63 -4.14
C LYS A 55 16.57 15.83 -5.05
N THR A 56 17.07 14.76 -5.66
CA THR A 56 16.32 13.93 -6.60
C THR A 56 17.06 12.61 -6.89
N TYR A 57 16.47 11.73 -7.70
CA TYR A 57 17.14 10.51 -8.15
C TYR A 57 18.24 10.82 -9.19
N ILE A 58 19.45 10.32 -8.92
CA ILE A 58 20.62 10.41 -9.77
C ILE A 58 20.98 9.05 -10.37
N LEU A 59 21.55 9.07 -11.57
CA LEU A 59 22.17 7.92 -12.20
C LEU A 59 23.64 8.24 -12.48
N ASP A 60 24.53 7.62 -11.72
CA ASP A 60 25.95 7.85 -11.88
C ASP A 60 26.52 7.30 -13.19
N GLY A 61 27.54 8.00 -13.66
CA GLY A 61 28.35 7.49 -14.73
C GLY A 61 29.34 6.44 -14.22
N GLY A 62 29.74 5.51 -15.08
CA GLY A 62 30.69 4.44 -14.76
C GLY A 62 30.17 3.03 -15.04
N ASP A 63 30.84 2.04 -14.45
CA ASP A 63 30.59 0.63 -14.72
C ASP A 63 29.57 0.02 -13.74
N TYR A 64 28.46 -0.44 -14.29
CA TYR A 64 27.45 -1.26 -13.62
C TYR A 64 27.73 -2.73 -13.86
N TYR A 65 27.74 -3.54 -12.80
CA TYR A 65 27.99 -4.98 -12.88
C TYR A 65 26.74 -5.76 -12.52
N PHE A 66 26.21 -6.51 -13.48
CA PHE A 66 25.08 -7.41 -13.33
C PHE A 66 25.58 -8.83 -13.17
N THR A 67 25.02 -9.56 -12.22
CA THR A 67 25.42 -10.95 -11.98
C THR A 67 24.22 -11.75 -11.51
N THR A 68 24.28 -13.06 -11.77
CA THR A 68 23.48 -14.05 -11.05
C THR A 68 24.34 -14.67 -9.93
N GLY A 69 23.70 -15.24 -8.92
CA GLY A 69 24.37 -15.91 -7.80
C GLY A 69 23.34 -16.60 -6.89
N ASN A 70 23.77 -17.67 -6.21
CA ASN A 70 22.97 -18.37 -5.21
C ASN A 70 22.99 -17.57 -3.88
N GLY A 71 22.42 -16.37 -3.92
CA GLY A 71 22.41 -15.40 -2.83
C GLY A 71 23.36 -14.21 -3.05
N SER A 72 23.22 -13.20 -2.19
CA SER A 72 23.93 -11.93 -2.28
C SER A 72 25.44 -12.07 -2.09
N HIS A 73 25.91 -13.02 -1.27
CA HIS A 73 27.34 -13.26 -1.05
C HIS A 73 28.05 -13.72 -2.32
N GLU A 74 27.52 -14.73 -3.02
CA GLU A 74 28.09 -15.18 -4.30
C GLU A 74 28.04 -14.05 -5.35
N ALA A 75 26.93 -13.31 -5.39
CA ALA A 75 26.81 -12.16 -6.30
C ALA A 75 27.89 -11.08 -6.04
N VAL A 76 28.14 -10.72 -4.78
CA VAL A 76 29.23 -9.80 -4.42
C VAL A 76 30.58 -10.36 -4.83
N ASN A 77 30.85 -11.64 -4.56
CA ASN A 77 32.11 -12.29 -4.88
C ASN A 77 32.37 -12.34 -6.39
N ASN A 78 31.35 -12.65 -7.20
CA ASN A 78 31.43 -12.65 -8.66
C ASN A 78 31.82 -11.25 -9.18
N VAL A 79 31.17 -10.20 -8.68
CA VAL A 79 31.50 -8.81 -9.05
C VAL A 79 32.91 -8.43 -8.61
N LEU A 80 33.31 -8.76 -7.38
CA LEU A 80 34.67 -8.48 -6.88
C LEU A 80 35.74 -9.19 -7.71
N ALA A 81 35.50 -10.45 -8.09
CA ALA A 81 36.39 -11.18 -8.98
C ALA A 81 36.48 -10.53 -10.38
N ALA A 82 35.35 -10.08 -10.94
CA ALA A 82 35.32 -9.34 -12.20
C ALA A 82 36.06 -7.99 -12.13
N LYS A 83 36.13 -7.38 -10.93
CA LYS A 83 36.92 -6.18 -10.63
C LYS A 83 38.39 -6.46 -10.30
N GLY A 84 38.84 -7.72 -10.36
CA GLY A 84 40.24 -8.10 -10.11
C GLY A 84 40.60 -8.40 -8.66
N TYR A 85 39.62 -8.47 -7.75
CA TYR A 85 39.85 -8.74 -6.33
C TYR A 85 39.75 -10.22 -5.95
N ALA A 86 39.71 -11.14 -6.92
CA ALA A 86 39.52 -12.58 -6.67
C ALA A 86 40.53 -13.16 -5.66
N ALA A 87 41.80 -12.73 -5.73
CA ALA A 87 42.85 -13.21 -4.83
C ALA A 87 42.76 -12.68 -3.38
N GLN A 88 41.89 -11.69 -3.13
CA GLN A 88 41.70 -11.05 -1.83
C GLN A 88 40.40 -11.54 -1.14
N LEU A 89 39.64 -12.39 -1.81
CA LEU A 89 38.41 -12.94 -1.26
C LEU A 89 38.73 -13.95 -0.17
N GLU A 90 38.31 -13.64 1.04
CA GLU A 90 38.47 -14.50 2.21
C GLU A 90 37.13 -14.65 2.92
N ALA A 91 36.76 -15.88 3.28
CA ALA A 91 35.57 -16.11 4.08
C ALA A 91 35.88 -15.85 5.55
N TYR A 92 34.99 -15.14 6.24
CA TYR A 92 35.12 -14.83 7.66
C TYR A 92 35.32 -16.07 8.56
N ASN A 93 34.82 -17.22 8.12
CA ASN A 93 34.85 -18.50 8.84
C ASN A 93 35.79 -19.54 8.19
N GLY A 94 36.65 -19.14 7.25
CA GLY A 94 37.61 -20.02 6.59
C GLY A 94 37.03 -20.98 5.54
N TYR A 95 35.76 -20.84 5.15
CA TYR A 95 35.23 -21.58 4.00
C TYR A 95 35.81 -21.06 2.68
N LYS A 96 35.75 -21.90 1.64
CA LYS A 96 36.14 -21.51 0.29
C LYS A 96 35.18 -20.41 -0.20
N VAL A 97 35.75 -19.29 -0.66
CA VAL A 97 34.97 -18.27 -1.36
C VAL A 97 34.78 -18.70 -2.81
N GLU A 98 33.53 -18.92 -3.22
CA GLU A 98 33.19 -19.15 -4.61
C GLU A 98 32.98 -17.81 -5.32
N ALA A 99 33.65 -17.65 -6.46
CA ALA A 99 33.52 -16.50 -7.34
C ALA A 99 33.70 -16.95 -8.79
N ASP A 100 32.85 -16.46 -9.68
CA ASP A 100 32.86 -16.74 -11.11
C ASP A 100 32.62 -15.45 -11.90
N ASN A 101 33.68 -14.93 -12.51
CA ASN A 101 33.60 -13.72 -13.32
C ASN A 101 32.80 -13.93 -14.62
N ASN A 102 32.59 -15.16 -15.07
CA ASN A 102 31.79 -15.46 -16.26
C ASN A 102 30.30 -15.26 -16.02
N LYS A 103 29.86 -15.18 -14.76
CA LYS A 103 28.48 -14.84 -14.38
C LYS A 103 28.22 -13.33 -14.37
N VAL A 104 29.22 -12.51 -14.67
CA VAL A 104 29.13 -11.04 -14.59
C VAL A 104 29.06 -10.44 -15.99
N ILE A 105 28.08 -9.55 -16.18
CA ILE A 105 27.96 -8.68 -17.35
C ILE A 105 28.17 -7.24 -16.90
N LYS A 106 29.00 -6.52 -17.64
CA LYS A 106 29.28 -5.10 -17.40
C LYS A 106 28.53 -4.23 -18.39
N TRP A 107 27.89 -3.18 -17.88
CA TRP A 107 27.34 -2.08 -18.67
C TRP A 107 28.01 -0.78 -18.25
N SER A 108 28.59 -0.06 -19.20
CA SER A 108 29.26 1.21 -18.95
C SER A 108 28.34 2.37 -19.34
N ASN A 109 28.03 3.24 -18.38
CA ASN A 109 27.22 4.45 -18.56
C ASN A 109 28.14 5.67 -18.51
N GLY A 110 28.77 6.07 -19.61
CA GLY A 110 29.71 7.20 -19.59
C GLY A 110 30.92 6.97 -18.67
N THR A 111 31.44 8.04 -18.08
CA THR A 111 32.55 8.01 -17.10
C THR A 111 32.08 8.41 -15.71
N GLU A 112 32.86 8.12 -14.67
CA GLU A 112 32.50 8.43 -13.27
C GLU A 112 32.29 9.93 -12.97
N SER A 113 32.70 10.82 -13.87
CA SER A 113 32.40 12.27 -13.78
C SER A 113 31.02 12.65 -14.33
N ASN A 114 30.28 11.72 -14.94
CA ASN A 114 29.00 11.96 -15.59
C ASN A 114 27.82 11.51 -14.70
N THR A 115 27.55 12.23 -13.60
CA THR A 115 26.33 12.00 -12.82
C THR A 115 25.13 12.67 -13.50
N ASP A 116 24.16 11.89 -13.94
CA ASP A 116 22.90 12.36 -14.47
C ASP A 116 21.92 12.67 -13.33
N THR A 117 21.52 13.93 -13.22
CA THR A 117 20.59 14.42 -12.18
C THR A 117 19.22 14.79 -12.76
N THR A 118 18.92 14.37 -13.99
CA THR A 118 17.78 14.88 -14.77
C THR A 118 16.84 13.79 -15.26
N THR A 119 17.35 12.62 -15.68
CA THR A 119 16.51 11.56 -16.27
C THR A 119 15.41 11.08 -15.33
N PHE A 120 15.67 11.06 -14.02
CA PHE A 120 14.71 10.62 -13.00
C PHE A 120 14.32 11.76 -12.05
N SER A 121 14.44 13.02 -12.49
CA SER A 121 14.07 14.17 -11.66
C SER A 121 12.58 14.48 -11.65
N LYS A 122 11.81 13.79 -12.49
CA LYS A 122 10.35 13.90 -12.56
C LYS A 122 9.71 12.54 -12.45
N SER A 123 8.55 12.50 -11.83
CA SER A 123 7.72 11.30 -11.78
C SER A 123 7.07 11.01 -13.13
N ALA A 124 6.41 9.85 -13.24
CA ALA A 124 5.65 9.48 -14.43
C ALA A 124 4.49 10.45 -14.74
N SER A 125 3.92 11.12 -13.73
CA SER A 125 2.91 12.18 -13.90
C SER A 125 3.50 13.54 -14.28
N GLY A 126 4.83 13.66 -14.34
CA GLY A 126 5.53 14.90 -14.64
C GLY A 126 5.76 15.82 -13.45
N ALA A 127 5.41 15.40 -12.24
CA ALA A 127 5.72 16.15 -11.02
C ALA A 127 7.23 16.16 -10.75
N GLU A 128 7.76 17.29 -10.32
CA GLU A 128 9.17 17.38 -9.91
C GLU A 128 9.38 16.55 -8.64
N ILE A 129 10.37 15.66 -8.67
CA ILE A 129 10.79 14.88 -7.51
C ILE A 129 11.79 15.71 -6.73
N THR A 130 11.44 16.01 -5.48
CA THR A 130 12.29 16.76 -4.56
C THR A 130 12.17 16.26 -3.13
N ASN A 131 13.04 16.72 -2.22
CA ASN A 131 12.93 16.32 -0.81
C ASN A 131 11.57 16.74 -0.26
N LYS A 132 10.92 15.83 0.47
CA LYS A 132 9.62 16.08 1.11
C LYS A 132 9.70 15.94 2.62
N VAL A 133 10.63 15.14 3.13
CA VAL A 133 10.72 14.74 4.52
C VAL A 133 12.10 15.05 5.10
N ASP A 134 12.62 16.24 4.82
CA ASP A 134 13.87 16.74 5.42
C ASP A 134 13.81 16.74 6.96
N ASP A 135 12.60 16.92 7.52
CA ASP A 135 12.31 16.86 8.97
C ASP A 135 12.28 15.43 9.54
N ALA A 136 12.41 14.40 8.70
CA ALA A 136 12.63 13.03 9.15
C ALA A 136 14.07 12.77 9.59
N ASP A 137 15.03 13.60 9.15
CA ASP A 137 16.41 13.52 9.62
C ASP A 137 16.49 14.12 11.02
N ILE A 138 17.00 13.37 12.01
CA ILE A 138 17.14 13.89 13.37
C ILE A 138 18.01 15.15 13.42
N ASN A 139 18.98 15.28 12.51
CA ASN A 139 19.84 16.46 12.40
C ASN A 139 19.07 17.73 12.05
N TYR A 140 17.86 17.62 11.48
CA TYR A 140 16.98 18.77 11.27
C TYR A 140 16.66 19.48 12.59
N TYR A 141 16.55 18.74 13.69
CA TYR A 141 16.17 19.26 15.00
C TYR A 141 17.33 19.45 15.98
N LEU A 142 18.54 18.99 15.65
CA LEU A 142 19.70 19.09 16.53
C LEU A 142 20.47 20.40 16.27
N GLU A 143 21.16 20.88 17.29
CA GLU A 143 22.17 21.93 17.09
C GLU A 143 23.30 21.39 16.20
N THR A 144 23.85 22.22 15.31
CA THR A 144 24.92 21.82 14.38
C THR A 144 26.12 21.17 15.07
N SER A 145 26.47 21.60 16.29
CA SER A 145 27.56 21.01 17.08
C SER A 145 27.25 19.62 17.66
N LYS A 146 25.98 19.20 17.61
CA LYS A 146 25.44 17.93 18.12
C LYS A 146 24.89 17.04 17.01
N GLU A 147 24.99 17.44 15.75
CA GLU A 147 24.57 16.62 14.61
C GLU A 147 25.26 15.25 14.62
N ILE A 148 24.51 14.22 14.26
CA ILE A 148 25.00 12.86 14.13
C ILE A 148 25.52 12.60 12.72
N THR A 149 26.45 11.66 12.61
CA THR A 149 26.85 11.09 11.33
C THR A 149 26.18 9.74 11.16
N TYR A 150 25.37 9.58 10.10
CA TYR A 150 24.79 8.28 9.77
C TYR A 150 25.87 7.29 9.31
N LEU A 151 25.52 6.00 9.34
CA LEU A 151 26.33 4.93 8.76
C LEU A 151 26.76 5.29 7.33
N SER A 152 28.06 5.31 7.06
CA SER A 152 28.60 5.61 5.74
C SER A 152 29.55 4.53 5.27
N ARG A 153 29.45 4.15 4.00
CA ARG A 153 30.42 3.27 3.35
C ARG A 153 31.73 3.98 3.03
N ASN A 154 31.72 5.31 2.94
CA ASN A 154 32.94 6.09 2.78
C ASN A 154 33.82 6.02 4.05
N ASP A 155 33.18 5.92 5.22
CA ASP A 155 33.87 5.83 6.51
C ASP A 155 33.21 4.82 7.46
N TRP A 156 33.24 3.55 7.06
CA TRP A 156 32.62 2.48 7.82
C TRP A 156 33.19 2.36 9.24
N LYS A 157 34.50 2.51 9.37
CA LYS A 157 35.23 2.30 10.63
C LYS A 157 34.77 3.27 11.73
N ASN A 158 34.51 4.53 11.36
CA ASN A 158 34.13 5.55 12.34
C ASN A 158 32.60 5.72 12.45
N THR A 159 31.82 5.13 11.55
CA THR A 159 30.35 5.26 11.56
C THR A 159 29.63 3.97 12.02
N TYR A 160 30.34 2.84 12.18
CA TYR A 160 29.77 1.58 12.66
C TYR A 160 30.64 0.82 13.69
N PRO A 161 30.07 0.31 14.80
CA PRO A 161 28.76 0.64 15.37
C PRO A 161 28.85 1.86 16.31
N VAL A 162 28.00 2.87 16.12
CA VAL A 162 27.80 3.95 17.10
C VAL A 162 26.49 3.70 17.86
N ASN A 163 26.55 3.70 19.19
CA ASN A 163 25.39 3.44 20.05
C ASN A 163 24.93 4.72 20.75
N TYR A 164 23.82 5.29 20.27
CA TYR A 164 23.19 6.51 20.81
C TYR A 164 22.33 6.27 22.06
N ASN A 165 22.18 5.02 22.52
CA ASN A 165 21.52 4.71 23.79
C ASN A 165 22.45 4.88 25.01
N LEU A 166 23.75 5.04 24.79
CA LEU A 166 24.70 5.31 25.87
C LEU A 166 24.54 6.76 26.32
N GLU A 167 24.57 6.99 27.64
CA GLU A 167 24.44 8.33 28.24
C GLU A 167 25.39 9.35 27.61
N ALA A 168 26.64 8.93 27.32
CA ALA A 168 27.65 9.75 26.67
C ALA A 168 27.28 10.24 25.25
N ASN A 169 26.31 9.60 24.60
CA ASN A 169 25.89 9.86 23.22
C ASN A 169 24.40 10.25 23.13
N GLN A 170 23.73 10.54 24.25
CA GLN A 170 22.31 10.86 24.23
C GLN A 170 22.04 12.15 23.43
N LEU A 171 21.04 12.07 22.56
CA LEU A 171 20.60 13.19 21.76
C LEU A 171 19.60 14.04 22.55
N SER A 172 19.70 15.36 22.42
CA SER A 172 18.79 16.30 23.05
C SER A 172 18.51 17.46 22.13
N THR A 173 17.23 17.74 21.91
CA THR A 173 16.74 18.94 21.20
C THR A 173 16.51 20.12 22.16
N THR A 174 16.83 19.97 23.46
CA THR A 174 16.48 20.97 24.49
C THR A 174 17.10 22.34 24.26
N ASP A 175 18.32 22.37 23.73
CA ASP A 175 19.04 23.63 23.48
C ASP A 175 18.90 24.09 22.02
N SER A 176 18.25 23.28 21.16
CA SER A 176 18.08 23.58 19.75
C SER A 176 17.12 24.74 19.51
N ASP A 177 17.43 25.59 18.52
CA ASP A 177 16.52 26.63 18.03
C ASP A 177 15.24 26.03 17.39
N LYS A 178 15.30 24.75 17.01
CA LYS A 178 14.17 23.96 16.50
C LYS A 178 13.32 23.28 17.57
N ARG A 179 13.64 23.47 18.85
CA ARG A 179 12.89 22.84 19.97
C ARG A 179 11.39 23.10 19.92
N ASP A 180 11.01 24.36 19.78
CA ASP A 180 9.60 24.73 19.85
C ASP A 180 8.83 24.27 18.60
N GLU A 181 9.50 24.22 17.45
CA GLU A 181 8.98 23.60 16.24
C GLU A 181 8.75 22.10 16.44
N TRP A 182 9.75 21.38 16.97
CA TRP A 182 9.62 19.95 17.28
C TRP A 182 8.47 19.65 18.25
N ILE A 183 8.33 20.44 19.32
CA ILE A 183 7.22 20.31 20.28
C ILE A 183 5.88 20.58 19.60
N LYS A 184 5.79 21.57 18.71
CA LYS A 184 4.58 21.87 17.94
C LYS A 184 4.22 20.69 17.02
N THR A 185 5.18 20.18 16.24
CA THR A 185 4.97 19.05 15.32
C THR A 185 4.54 17.79 16.06
N LEU A 186 5.10 17.51 17.24
CA LEU A 186 4.68 16.37 18.06
C LEU A 186 3.22 16.43 18.50
N ARG A 187 2.68 17.63 18.70
CA ARG A 187 1.27 17.82 19.04
C ARG A 187 0.34 17.57 17.86
N GLY A 188 0.85 17.55 16.63
CA GLY A 188 0.10 17.22 15.42
C GLY A 188 -1.03 18.19 15.06
N GLN A 189 -1.04 19.39 15.64
CA GLN A 189 -2.02 20.45 15.39
C GLN A 189 -1.52 21.36 14.26
N ASP A 190 -1.36 20.79 13.07
CA ASP A 190 -0.81 21.49 11.91
C ASP A 190 -1.88 22.34 11.20
N TYR A 191 -3.15 21.98 11.38
CA TYR A 191 -4.29 22.77 10.93
C TYR A 191 -5.17 23.20 12.10
N ILE A 192 -5.56 24.48 12.12
CA ILE A 192 -6.49 25.04 13.09
C ILE A 192 -7.68 25.56 12.28
N LEU A 193 -8.88 25.04 12.58
CA LEU A 193 -10.10 25.50 11.91
C LEU A 193 -10.28 27.01 12.08
N ARG A 194 -10.76 27.64 11.02
CA ARG A 194 -11.06 29.07 11.03
C ARG A 194 -12.14 29.39 12.08
N SER A 195 -11.96 30.49 12.79
CA SER A 195 -12.88 30.95 13.85
C SER A 195 -13.72 32.17 13.44
N ASP A 196 -13.31 32.86 12.38
CA ASP A 196 -13.98 34.01 11.79
C ASP A 196 -14.75 33.66 10.51
N ASP A 197 -15.59 34.59 10.03
CA ASP A 197 -16.45 34.39 8.85
C ASP A 197 -15.80 34.86 7.54
N SER A 198 -14.46 34.85 7.45
CA SER A 198 -13.75 35.40 6.28
C SER A 198 -13.68 34.45 5.07
N ASP A 199 -14.03 33.18 5.25
CA ASP A 199 -14.08 32.16 4.17
C ASP A 199 -15.22 31.16 4.39
N PRO A 200 -16.49 31.62 4.38
CA PRO A 200 -17.64 30.78 4.70
C PRO A 200 -17.92 29.77 3.59
N VAL A 201 -18.35 28.57 3.99
CA VAL A 201 -18.75 27.49 3.08
C VAL A 201 -19.91 27.94 2.21
N GLN A 202 -19.76 27.86 0.89
CA GLN A 202 -20.80 28.33 -0.05
C GLN A 202 -21.97 27.36 -0.19
N ASN A 203 -21.69 26.05 -0.21
CA ASN A 203 -22.66 25.01 -0.53
C ASN A 203 -22.85 24.10 0.71
N TYR A 204 -23.20 24.70 1.84
CA TYR A 204 -23.20 23.99 3.12
C TYR A 204 -24.13 22.77 3.14
N ASP A 205 -25.35 22.92 2.60
CA ASP A 205 -26.35 21.86 2.53
C ASP A 205 -26.15 20.92 1.31
N GLY A 206 -25.04 21.08 0.57
CA GLY A 206 -24.84 20.46 -0.72
C GLY A 206 -25.49 21.23 -1.87
N ILE A 207 -25.10 20.93 -3.10
CA ILE A 207 -25.87 21.32 -4.30
C ILE A 207 -26.99 20.28 -4.54
N ASP A 208 -27.92 20.58 -5.44
CA ASP A 208 -28.97 19.65 -5.88
C ASP A 208 -28.96 19.57 -7.40
N LYS A 209 -28.10 18.71 -7.95
CA LYS A 209 -28.08 18.36 -9.38
C LYS A 209 -28.62 16.94 -9.62
N GLY A 210 -28.97 16.22 -8.55
CA GLY A 210 -29.53 14.87 -8.60
C GLY A 210 -28.53 13.80 -9.04
N LEU A 211 -27.22 14.06 -8.96
CA LEU A 211 -26.18 13.13 -9.40
C LEU A 211 -26.05 11.95 -8.43
N LYS A 212 -26.02 10.74 -8.99
CA LYS A 212 -25.91 9.48 -8.26
C LYS A 212 -24.65 8.73 -8.63
N PHE A 213 -24.18 7.88 -7.72
CA PHE A 213 -23.01 7.04 -7.95
C PHE A 213 -23.18 6.13 -9.18
N ALA A 214 -24.41 5.67 -9.45
CA ALA A 214 -24.72 4.86 -10.63
C ALA A 214 -24.49 5.62 -11.96
N ASP A 215 -24.65 6.96 -11.96
CA ASP A 215 -24.53 7.81 -13.15
C ASP A 215 -23.10 7.86 -13.69
N LEU A 216 -22.09 7.51 -12.88
CA LEU A 216 -20.69 7.42 -13.28
C LEU A 216 -20.49 6.50 -14.50
N SER A 217 -21.27 5.42 -14.57
CA SER A 217 -21.21 4.45 -15.68
C SER A 217 -21.71 5.00 -17.02
N GLU A 218 -22.54 6.04 -16.98
CA GLU A 218 -23.16 6.67 -18.14
C GLU A 218 -22.46 7.98 -18.53
N ASN A 219 -21.63 8.55 -17.64
CA ASN A 219 -21.03 9.86 -17.81
C ASN A 219 -19.61 9.82 -18.42
N GLY A 220 -19.56 9.57 -19.73
CA GLY A 220 -18.38 9.85 -20.56
C GLY A 220 -17.08 9.24 -20.03
N ASN A 221 -16.12 10.11 -19.66
CA ASN A 221 -14.78 9.73 -19.22
C ASN A 221 -14.57 9.76 -17.70
N ALA A 222 -15.61 10.04 -16.90
CA ALA A 222 -15.47 10.29 -15.46
C ALA A 222 -14.83 9.12 -14.69
N ILE A 223 -15.12 7.87 -15.07
CA ILE A 223 -14.50 6.67 -14.46
C ILE A 223 -12.98 6.62 -14.70
N ASN A 224 -12.50 7.14 -15.84
CA ASN A 224 -11.10 7.05 -16.23
C ASN A 224 -10.29 8.32 -15.93
N ASP A 225 -10.96 9.43 -15.61
CA ASP A 225 -10.31 10.71 -15.31
C ASP A 225 -10.92 11.34 -14.07
N ILE A 226 -10.18 11.27 -12.96
CA ILE A 226 -10.57 11.90 -11.70
C ILE A 226 -10.68 13.43 -11.81
N ASN A 227 -10.07 14.05 -12.82
CA ASN A 227 -10.15 15.50 -13.04
C ASN A 227 -11.36 15.90 -13.90
N ASP A 228 -12.19 14.94 -14.34
CA ASP A 228 -13.42 15.24 -15.05
C ASP A 228 -14.32 16.18 -14.18
N PRO A 229 -14.88 17.26 -14.77
CA PRO A 229 -15.73 18.20 -14.05
C PRO A 229 -16.93 17.54 -13.34
N PHE A 230 -17.40 16.38 -13.81
CA PHE A 230 -18.44 15.59 -13.13
C PHE A 230 -18.10 15.38 -11.65
N TRP A 231 -16.85 15.04 -11.33
CA TRP A 231 -16.46 14.74 -9.96
C TRP A 231 -16.61 15.94 -9.03
N ASN A 232 -16.40 17.16 -9.52
CA ASN A 232 -16.52 18.37 -8.71
C ASN A 232 -17.98 18.65 -8.36
N ASP A 233 -18.89 18.43 -9.31
CA ASP A 233 -20.33 18.52 -9.07
C ASP A 233 -20.80 17.38 -8.16
N PHE A 234 -20.32 16.16 -8.39
CA PHE A 234 -20.73 14.97 -7.65
C PHE A 234 -20.41 15.05 -6.16
N VAL A 235 -19.19 15.47 -5.78
CA VAL A 235 -18.85 15.63 -4.36
C VAL A 235 -19.46 16.90 -3.74
N ALA A 236 -19.86 17.87 -4.55
CA ALA A 236 -20.57 19.06 -4.08
C ALA A 236 -22.04 18.76 -3.70
N GLU A 237 -22.63 17.65 -4.17
CA GLU A 237 -23.95 17.16 -3.72
C GLU A 237 -23.94 16.73 -2.24
N ILE A 238 -22.76 16.44 -1.70
CA ILE A 238 -22.57 16.00 -0.32
C ILE A 238 -22.59 17.24 0.60
N PRO A 239 -23.48 17.30 1.60
CA PRO A 239 -23.50 18.37 2.59
C PRO A 239 -22.18 18.46 3.33
N ALA A 240 -21.79 19.67 3.76
CA ALA A 240 -20.49 19.92 4.38
C ALA A 240 -20.27 19.08 5.65
N GLU A 241 -21.31 18.92 6.49
CA GLU A 241 -21.25 18.10 7.70
C GLU A 241 -21.01 16.62 7.38
N GLU A 242 -21.72 16.11 6.37
CA GLU A 242 -21.59 14.73 5.91
C GLU A 242 -20.23 14.47 5.27
N ALA A 243 -19.73 15.43 4.49
CA ALA A 243 -18.43 15.32 3.84
C ALA A 243 -17.29 15.21 4.87
N VAL A 244 -17.32 16.08 5.88
CA VAL A 244 -16.33 16.06 6.97
C VAL A 244 -16.49 14.81 7.83
N GLY A 245 -17.70 14.50 8.28
CA GLY A 245 -17.94 13.37 9.16
C GLY A 245 -17.59 12.04 8.51
N ALA A 246 -17.93 11.82 7.24
CA ALA A 246 -17.57 10.58 6.53
C ALA A 246 -16.05 10.33 6.44
N VAL A 247 -15.24 11.39 6.36
CA VAL A 247 -13.78 11.25 6.38
C VAL A 247 -13.27 10.93 7.79
N ILE A 248 -13.77 11.62 8.83
CA ILE A 248 -13.25 11.48 10.20
C ILE A 248 -13.86 10.29 10.97
N HIS A 249 -14.97 9.73 10.50
CA HIS A 249 -15.70 8.63 11.15
C HIS A 249 -15.81 7.34 10.33
N GLY A 250 -15.25 7.23 9.12
CA GLY A 250 -15.50 6.06 8.25
C GLY A 250 -15.05 4.66 8.74
N GLY A 251 -14.57 4.55 9.98
CA GLY A 251 -14.76 3.40 10.84
C GLY A 251 -14.35 2.03 10.32
N SER A 252 -15.23 1.04 10.45
CA SER A 252 -15.03 -0.33 9.90
C SER A 252 -15.64 -0.51 8.51
N ALA A 253 -16.26 0.54 7.99
CA ALA A 253 -16.96 0.56 6.72
C ALA A 253 -17.26 2.01 6.32
N SER A 254 -17.24 2.29 5.01
CA SER A 254 -17.64 3.61 4.50
C SER A 254 -19.06 3.96 4.92
N ASP A 255 -19.29 5.24 5.16
CA ASP A 255 -20.64 5.75 5.39
C ASP A 255 -21.51 5.68 4.14
N VAL A 256 -22.83 5.74 4.35
CA VAL A 256 -23.84 5.80 3.29
C VAL A 256 -24.36 7.23 3.20
N LEU A 257 -23.95 7.94 2.16
CA LEU A 257 -24.33 9.29 1.79
C LEU A 257 -25.53 9.22 0.85
N THR A 258 -26.73 9.38 1.40
CA THR A 258 -28.00 9.15 0.71
C THR A 258 -28.22 10.10 -0.48
N ASN A 259 -27.62 11.29 -0.45
CA ASN A 259 -27.75 12.27 -1.54
C ASN A 259 -27.16 11.75 -2.84
N ILE A 260 -26.04 11.02 -2.76
CA ILE A 260 -25.32 10.47 -3.92
C ILE A 260 -25.49 8.96 -4.11
N GLU A 261 -26.14 8.27 -3.17
CA GLU A 261 -26.41 6.82 -3.22
C GLU A 261 -25.12 6.00 -3.43
N ASN A 262 -24.04 6.35 -2.72
CA ASN A 262 -22.79 5.60 -2.79
C ASN A 262 -22.93 4.18 -2.21
N PRO A 263 -22.07 3.24 -2.64
CA PRO A 263 -22.06 1.91 -2.04
C PRO A 263 -21.55 1.92 -0.60
N PHE A 264 -22.12 1.05 0.22
CA PHE A 264 -21.55 0.67 1.51
C PHE A 264 -20.40 -0.31 1.31
N VAL A 265 -19.22 0.00 1.82
CA VAL A 265 -18.01 -0.81 1.67
C VAL A 265 -17.44 -1.14 3.04
N GLN A 266 -17.46 -2.42 3.39
CA GLN A 266 -16.87 -2.90 4.64
C GLN A 266 -15.38 -3.20 4.47
N GLN A 267 -14.58 -2.79 5.45
CA GLN A 267 -13.15 -3.06 5.50
C GLN A 267 -12.86 -4.46 6.06
N HIS A 268 -11.86 -5.15 5.50
CA HIS A 268 -11.50 -6.50 5.93
C HIS A 268 -10.00 -6.70 6.09
N ASP A 269 -9.61 -7.53 7.06
CA ASP A 269 -8.27 -8.11 7.15
C ASP A 269 -8.22 -9.45 6.41
N GLY A 270 -7.08 -9.88 5.88
CA GLY A 270 -5.78 -9.22 5.88
C GLY A 270 -4.79 -9.86 4.89
N PRO A 271 -3.47 -9.73 5.09
CA PRO A 271 -2.46 -10.20 4.12
C PRO A 271 -2.48 -11.71 3.85
N THR A 272 -3.14 -12.49 4.71
CA THR A 272 -3.28 -13.96 4.59
C THR A 272 -4.65 -14.39 4.06
N GLY A 273 -5.49 -13.45 3.62
CA GLY A 273 -6.84 -13.70 3.12
C GLY A 273 -7.91 -13.17 4.05
N PHE A 274 -9.17 -13.39 3.69
CA PHE A 274 -10.34 -12.91 4.45
C PHE A 274 -10.58 -13.78 5.70
N ASN A 275 -9.62 -13.83 6.62
CA ASN A 275 -9.64 -14.74 7.77
C ASN A 275 -10.82 -14.51 8.74
N GLY A 276 -11.39 -13.31 8.73
CA GLY A 276 -12.59 -12.98 9.51
C GLY A 276 -13.89 -13.47 8.89
N VAL A 277 -13.88 -13.88 7.62
CA VAL A 277 -15.08 -14.05 6.79
C VAL A 277 -15.17 -15.49 6.30
N ALA A 278 -16.28 -16.16 6.62
CA ALA A 278 -16.57 -17.50 6.11
C ALA A 278 -17.08 -17.42 4.66
N LEU A 279 -16.95 -18.50 3.87
CA LEU A 279 -17.43 -18.53 2.49
C LEU A 279 -18.95 -18.37 2.37
N SER A 280 -19.71 -18.68 3.42
CA SER A 280 -21.15 -18.41 3.48
C SER A 280 -21.51 -16.96 3.81
N ALA A 281 -20.53 -16.08 4.07
CA ALA A 281 -20.81 -14.70 4.35
C ALA A 281 -21.41 -14.03 3.11
N ASN A 282 -22.67 -13.62 3.22
CA ASN A 282 -23.37 -12.85 2.20
C ASN A 282 -23.53 -11.40 2.69
N ASN A 283 -23.57 -10.44 1.75
CA ASN A 283 -23.79 -9.02 2.00
C ASN A 283 -25.27 -8.68 2.32
N GLY A 284 -25.95 -9.51 3.10
CA GLY A 284 -27.31 -9.24 3.58
C GLY A 284 -28.46 -9.62 2.63
N GLU A 285 -28.22 -10.33 1.52
CA GLU A 285 -29.31 -10.88 0.71
C GLU A 285 -29.91 -12.14 1.36
N SER A 286 -31.24 -12.30 1.24
CA SER A 286 -31.92 -13.52 1.67
C SER A 286 -31.42 -14.72 0.86
N ALA A 287 -31.20 -15.87 1.51
CA ALA A 287 -30.77 -17.13 0.88
C ALA A 287 -31.57 -17.52 -0.39
N GLU A 288 -32.85 -17.12 -0.44
CA GLU A 288 -33.75 -17.38 -1.58
C GLU A 288 -33.43 -16.55 -2.84
N LYS A 289 -32.64 -15.48 -2.72
CA LYS A 289 -32.27 -14.56 -3.82
C LYS A 289 -30.80 -14.59 -4.18
N ASP A 290 -29.96 -15.21 -3.35
CA ASP A 290 -28.54 -15.33 -3.60
C ASP A 290 -28.23 -16.65 -4.32
N GLU A 291 -27.99 -16.56 -5.63
CA GLU A 291 -27.61 -17.70 -6.48
C GLU A 291 -26.29 -18.37 -6.06
N TYR A 292 -25.51 -17.73 -5.18
CA TYR A 292 -24.24 -18.20 -4.63
C TYR A 292 -24.32 -18.54 -3.15
N PHE A 293 -25.54 -18.67 -2.61
CA PHE A 293 -25.76 -19.04 -1.23
C PHE A 293 -25.04 -20.36 -0.92
N VAL A 294 -24.04 -20.28 -0.05
CA VAL A 294 -23.43 -21.45 0.57
C VAL A 294 -24.09 -21.62 1.93
N ASP A 295 -24.72 -22.78 2.15
CA ASP A 295 -25.33 -23.11 3.44
C ASP A 295 -24.31 -22.89 4.57
N PRO A 296 -24.56 -21.94 5.50
CA PRO A 296 -23.66 -21.65 6.62
C PRO A 296 -23.38 -22.86 7.51
N GLU A 297 -24.29 -23.85 7.53
CA GLU A 297 -24.10 -25.07 8.31
C GLU A 297 -23.29 -26.14 7.59
N SER A 298 -23.11 -26.02 6.27
CA SER A 298 -22.26 -26.93 5.50
C SER A 298 -20.77 -26.76 5.83
N GLU A 299 -20.00 -27.81 5.60
CA GLU A 299 -18.53 -27.78 5.72
C GLU A 299 -17.91 -26.66 4.85
N ALA A 300 -18.47 -26.44 3.65
CA ALA A 300 -18.01 -25.38 2.76
C ALA A 300 -18.36 -23.98 3.30
N GLY A 301 -19.54 -23.80 3.87
CA GLY A 301 -20.00 -22.51 4.40
C GLY A 301 -19.14 -22.01 5.56
N LYS A 302 -18.63 -22.93 6.38
CA LYS A 302 -17.74 -22.65 7.52
C LYS A 302 -16.29 -22.36 7.12
N PHE A 303 -15.92 -22.63 5.87
CA PHE A 303 -14.54 -22.46 5.41
C PHE A 303 -14.13 -20.99 5.36
N LYS A 304 -12.88 -20.71 5.70
CA LYS A 304 -12.26 -19.38 5.61
C LYS A 304 -11.06 -19.48 4.69
N ALA A 305 -10.98 -18.60 3.70
CA ALA A 305 -9.86 -18.57 2.77
C ALA A 305 -8.65 -17.91 3.44
N CYS A 306 -7.87 -18.72 4.15
CA CYS A 306 -6.62 -18.32 4.80
C CYS A 306 -5.45 -19.07 4.14
N VAL A 307 -4.45 -18.36 3.64
CA VAL A 307 -3.16 -18.95 3.24
C VAL A 307 -2.05 -18.51 4.18
N ASN A 308 -0.96 -19.28 4.23
CA ASN A 308 0.10 -19.03 5.19
C ASN A 308 1.05 -17.87 4.80
N SER A 309 1.98 -17.58 5.72
CA SER A 309 2.85 -16.41 5.85
C SER A 309 3.35 -15.75 4.56
N GLN A 310 3.28 -14.41 4.51
CA GLN A 310 3.89 -13.58 3.46
C GLN A 310 5.41 -13.74 3.41
N THR A 311 6.07 -14.13 4.50
CA THR A 311 7.50 -14.48 4.50
C THR A 311 7.79 -15.70 3.61
N LEU A 312 6.85 -16.64 3.48
CA LEU A 312 7.00 -17.78 2.55
C LEU A 312 6.80 -17.35 1.10
N LEU A 313 5.90 -16.39 0.86
CA LEU A 313 5.78 -15.75 -0.45
C LEU A 313 7.08 -15.02 -0.83
N GLY A 314 7.67 -14.28 0.11
CA GLY A 314 9.00 -13.69 0.01
C GLY A 314 10.08 -14.73 -0.34
N SER A 315 10.12 -15.83 0.39
CA SER A 315 11.05 -16.94 0.18
C SER A 315 10.90 -17.63 -1.18
N ALA A 316 9.76 -17.42 -1.87
CA ALA A 316 9.54 -17.96 -3.20
C ALA A 316 10.20 -17.13 -4.31
N PHE A 317 10.61 -15.87 -4.07
CA PHE A 317 11.22 -15.01 -5.10
C PHE A 317 10.47 -15.06 -6.45
N SER A 318 9.13 -15.06 -6.39
CA SER A 318 8.28 -15.31 -7.55
C SER A 318 7.11 -14.33 -7.60
N GLU A 319 7.23 -13.34 -8.49
CA GLU A 319 6.14 -12.42 -8.86
C GLU A 319 4.92 -13.20 -9.34
N LYS A 320 5.13 -14.26 -10.13
CA LYS A 320 4.05 -15.15 -10.58
C LYS A 320 3.27 -15.74 -9.42
N LEU A 321 3.93 -16.23 -8.37
CA LEU A 321 3.22 -16.76 -7.20
C LEU A 321 2.47 -15.66 -6.44
N ALA A 322 3.02 -14.45 -6.38
CA ALA A 322 2.35 -13.29 -5.78
C ALA A 322 1.10 -12.89 -6.59
N TYR A 323 1.16 -12.97 -7.91
CA TYR A 323 0.02 -12.79 -8.80
C TYR A 323 -1.05 -13.88 -8.62
N GLU A 324 -0.65 -15.15 -8.50
CA GLU A 324 -1.59 -16.23 -8.14
C GLU A 324 -2.26 -15.97 -6.78
N TRP A 325 -1.51 -15.45 -5.80
CA TRP A 325 -2.07 -15.05 -4.51
C TRP A 325 -3.08 -13.91 -4.64
N GLY A 326 -2.76 -12.86 -5.41
CA GLY A 326 -3.71 -11.78 -5.70
C GLY A 326 -5.00 -12.29 -6.38
N LYS A 327 -4.92 -13.30 -7.26
CA LYS A 327 -6.13 -13.93 -7.84
C LYS A 327 -6.97 -14.64 -6.79
N ILE A 328 -6.36 -15.25 -5.77
CA ILE A 328 -7.10 -15.87 -4.67
C ILE A 328 -7.83 -14.80 -3.86
N LEU A 329 -7.17 -13.69 -3.53
CA LEU A 329 -7.81 -12.54 -2.87
C LEU A 329 -8.97 -11.99 -3.71
N GLY A 330 -8.71 -11.74 -5.00
CA GLY A 330 -9.69 -11.23 -5.94
C GLY A 330 -10.95 -12.11 -6.05
N ASN A 331 -10.76 -13.41 -6.27
CA ASN A 331 -11.88 -14.35 -6.38
C ASN A 331 -12.61 -14.53 -5.04
N THR A 332 -11.90 -14.54 -3.91
CA THR A 332 -12.52 -14.66 -2.57
C THR A 332 -13.37 -13.44 -2.26
N GLY A 333 -12.87 -12.23 -2.57
CA GLY A 333 -13.61 -10.99 -2.38
C GLY A 333 -14.90 -10.98 -3.21
N LEU A 334 -14.83 -11.36 -4.50
CA LEU A 334 -16.02 -11.47 -5.34
C LEU A 334 -17.00 -12.53 -4.83
N TRP A 335 -16.51 -13.70 -4.42
CA TRP A 335 -17.35 -14.78 -3.90
C TRP A 335 -18.10 -14.38 -2.63
N THR A 336 -17.40 -13.74 -1.69
CA THR A 336 -17.96 -13.29 -0.41
C THR A 336 -18.61 -11.91 -0.49
N ARG A 337 -18.63 -11.29 -1.68
CA ARG A 337 -19.12 -9.93 -1.95
C ARG A 337 -18.49 -8.89 -1.02
N LYS A 338 -17.20 -9.08 -0.72
CA LYS A 338 -16.35 -8.19 0.07
C LYS A 338 -15.31 -7.56 -0.84
N TYR A 339 -15.46 -6.27 -1.09
CA TYR A 339 -14.75 -5.59 -2.16
C TYR A 339 -13.48 -4.87 -1.71
N GLU A 340 -13.23 -4.80 -0.41
CA GLU A 340 -12.04 -4.18 0.17
C GLU A 340 -11.33 -5.14 1.14
N ILE A 341 -10.00 -5.16 1.07
CA ILE A 341 -9.16 -5.87 2.03
C ILE A 341 -7.82 -5.15 2.24
N TRP A 342 -7.43 -5.03 3.49
CA TRP A 342 -6.12 -4.55 3.92
C TRP A 342 -5.07 -5.66 3.78
N GLY A 343 -4.76 -5.99 2.53
CA GLY A 343 -3.80 -7.01 2.12
C GLY A 343 -2.43 -6.42 1.73
N ALA A 344 -1.59 -7.22 1.06
CA ALA A 344 -0.25 -6.81 0.60
C ALA A 344 0.52 -6.04 1.68
N ALA A 345 0.86 -6.72 2.77
CA ALA A 345 1.64 -6.09 3.84
C ALA A 345 3.13 -6.11 3.46
N LEU A 346 3.74 -4.94 3.23
CA LEU A 346 5.03 -4.81 2.53
C LEU A 346 6.10 -4.08 3.34
N ASN A 347 5.91 -3.93 4.66
CA ASN A 347 6.92 -3.28 5.51
C ASN A 347 8.27 -4.00 5.46
N TYR A 348 9.33 -3.20 5.56
CA TYR A 348 10.71 -3.65 5.53
C TYR A 348 11.08 -4.45 6.79
N HIS A 349 11.75 -5.61 6.65
CA HIS A 349 12.33 -6.33 7.79
C HIS A 349 13.61 -5.65 8.29
N ARG A 350 13.49 -4.51 8.98
CA ARG A 350 14.65 -3.80 9.54
C ARG A 350 15.41 -4.60 10.59
N THR A 351 14.68 -5.38 11.37
CA THR A 351 15.20 -6.20 12.46
C THR A 351 14.46 -7.52 12.51
N ALA A 352 15.18 -8.59 12.85
CA ALA A 352 14.59 -9.92 13.03
C ALA A 352 13.57 -9.97 14.19
N TYR A 353 13.60 -8.99 15.09
CA TYR A 353 12.78 -8.96 16.31
C TYR A 353 11.42 -8.27 16.13
N ASN A 354 11.09 -7.78 14.94
CA ASN A 354 9.78 -7.19 14.71
C ASN A 354 8.69 -8.26 14.73
N GLY A 355 7.68 -8.09 15.59
CA GLY A 355 6.63 -9.09 15.83
C GLY A 355 5.77 -9.38 14.59
N ARG A 356 5.66 -8.44 13.64
CA ARG A 356 4.87 -8.58 12.41
C ARG A 356 5.67 -9.01 11.18
N ASN A 357 6.97 -9.35 11.31
CA ASN A 357 7.73 -9.90 10.17
C ASN A 357 7.06 -11.12 9.52
N THR A 358 6.22 -11.86 10.26
CA THR A 358 5.48 -13.03 9.73
C THR A 358 4.48 -12.68 8.62
N GLU A 359 4.01 -11.43 8.55
CA GLU A 359 3.11 -10.93 7.52
C GLU A 359 3.79 -9.98 6.51
N TYR A 360 5.10 -9.80 6.61
CA TYR A 360 5.90 -9.02 5.67
C TYR A 360 6.83 -9.95 4.87
N PRO A 361 7.17 -9.59 3.61
CA PRO A 361 7.86 -10.53 2.72
C PRO A 361 9.39 -10.56 2.89
N SER A 362 10.06 -9.41 3.12
CA SER A 362 11.53 -9.37 3.02
C SER A 362 12.21 -8.17 3.69
N GLU A 363 13.52 -8.35 3.91
CA GLU A 363 14.49 -7.27 4.16
C GLU A 363 15.00 -6.61 2.87
N ASP A 364 14.70 -7.15 1.68
CA ASP A 364 15.02 -6.49 0.42
C ASP A 364 13.78 -5.73 -0.09
N PRO A 365 13.86 -4.39 -0.24
CA PRO A 365 12.70 -3.60 -0.58
C PRO A 365 12.26 -3.84 -2.02
N MET A 366 13.17 -4.19 -2.94
CA MET A 366 12.80 -4.51 -4.33
C MET A 366 12.07 -5.85 -4.44
N LEU A 367 12.41 -6.84 -3.60
CA LEU A 367 11.64 -8.07 -3.51
C LEU A 367 10.22 -7.80 -3.02
N SER A 368 10.06 -7.03 -1.94
CA SER A 368 8.73 -6.61 -1.46
C SER A 368 7.95 -5.86 -2.54
N ASN A 369 8.63 -4.97 -3.27
CA ASN A 369 8.05 -4.17 -4.35
C ASN A 369 7.43 -5.03 -5.47
N ILE A 370 8.18 -6.01 -5.96
CA ILE A 370 7.76 -6.92 -7.04
C ILE A 370 6.62 -7.83 -6.58
N LEU A 371 6.67 -8.33 -5.35
CA LEU A 371 5.60 -9.17 -4.81
C LEU A 371 4.32 -8.35 -4.60
N GLY A 372 4.44 -7.13 -4.08
CA GLY A 372 3.35 -6.19 -3.95
C GLY A 372 2.66 -5.92 -5.28
N ARG A 373 3.43 -5.63 -6.33
CA ARG A 373 2.93 -5.47 -7.70
C ARG A 373 2.08 -6.64 -8.15
N GLY A 374 2.61 -7.87 -8.05
CA GLY A 374 1.87 -9.08 -8.46
C GLY A 374 0.54 -9.25 -7.73
N ILE A 375 0.52 -9.03 -6.41
CA ILE A 375 -0.70 -9.13 -5.59
C ILE A 375 -1.74 -8.10 -6.05
N ILE A 376 -1.34 -6.84 -6.24
CA ILE A 376 -2.25 -5.76 -6.60
C ILE A 376 -2.76 -5.92 -8.03
N ASP A 377 -1.89 -6.21 -9.01
CA ASP A 377 -2.27 -6.41 -10.42
C ASP A 377 -3.40 -7.45 -10.52
N ALA A 378 -3.19 -8.64 -9.95
CA ALA A 378 -4.16 -9.72 -10.00
C ALA A 378 -5.47 -9.44 -9.26
N SER A 379 -5.41 -8.73 -8.12
CA SER A 379 -6.60 -8.41 -7.34
C SER A 379 -7.44 -7.34 -8.03
N ARG A 380 -6.79 -6.36 -8.66
CA ARG A 380 -7.44 -5.30 -9.44
C ARG A 380 -8.13 -5.83 -10.68
N GLU A 381 -7.59 -6.85 -11.35
CA GLU A 381 -8.30 -7.55 -12.44
C GLU A 381 -9.65 -8.14 -12.01
N LYS A 382 -9.85 -8.37 -10.71
CA LYS A 382 -11.11 -8.83 -10.12
C LYS A 382 -11.94 -7.70 -9.50
N GLY A 383 -11.46 -6.46 -9.60
CA GLY A 383 -12.11 -5.29 -9.01
C GLY A 383 -12.08 -5.26 -7.48
N ILE A 384 -11.19 -6.01 -6.83
CA ILE A 384 -11.04 -5.95 -5.37
C ILE A 384 -10.03 -4.86 -5.00
N ILE A 385 -10.44 -3.99 -4.09
CA ILE A 385 -9.62 -2.95 -3.48
C ILE A 385 -8.71 -3.62 -2.46
N VAL A 386 -7.50 -3.95 -2.88
CA VAL A 386 -6.45 -4.37 -1.95
C VAL A 386 -5.62 -3.15 -1.59
N GLY A 387 -5.62 -2.78 -0.32
CA GLY A 387 -4.84 -1.66 0.20
C GLY A 387 -3.52 -2.13 0.83
N PRO A 388 -2.36 -1.89 0.20
CA PRO A 388 -1.06 -2.21 0.79
C PRO A 388 -0.87 -1.54 2.16
N LYS A 389 -0.19 -2.24 3.08
CA LYS A 389 0.00 -1.75 4.45
C LYS A 389 1.33 -2.14 5.09
N HIS A 390 1.74 -1.50 6.18
CA HIS A 390 1.30 -0.20 6.66
C HIS A 390 2.28 0.82 6.08
N ILE A 391 1.80 1.72 5.22
CA ILE A 391 2.69 2.64 4.54
C ILE A 391 2.96 3.84 5.48
N GLY A 392 4.15 4.08 6.03
CA GLY A 392 5.40 3.32 6.02
C GLY A 392 6.05 3.28 7.41
N PHE A 393 7.27 2.74 7.46
CA PHE A 393 8.16 2.74 8.63
C PHE A 393 7.68 2.03 9.91
N ASN A 394 6.64 1.20 9.81
CA ASN A 394 6.16 0.36 10.90
C ASN A 394 6.97 -0.95 11.02
N ASP A 395 8.28 -0.82 11.22
CA ASP A 395 9.22 -1.93 11.34
C ASP A 395 9.50 -2.33 12.81
N GLN A 396 8.73 -1.78 13.75
CA GLN A 396 8.77 -2.09 15.18
C GLN A 396 7.38 -2.03 15.82
N GLU A 397 6.89 -3.17 16.32
CA GLU A 397 5.60 -3.24 17.02
C GLU A 397 5.60 -2.58 18.40
N HIS A 398 6.70 -2.67 19.13
CA HIS A 398 6.78 -2.10 20.48
C HIS A 398 6.63 -0.58 20.43
N ASN A 399 5.57 -0.07 21.06
CA ASN A 399 5.17 1.35 21.06
C ASN A 399 4.90 1.94 19.67
N ARG A 400 4.44 1.13 18.70
CA ARG A 400 4.13 1.59 17.33
C ARG A 400 3.19 2.81 17.28
N ALA A 401 2.31 2.97 18.27
CA ALA A 401 1.46 4.16 18.46
C ALA A 401 2.23 5.30 19.16
N GLY A 402 3.27 5.83 18.51
CA GLY A 402 4.02 7.00 19.01
C GLY A 402 5.54 6.91 18.87
N ILE A 403 6.08 5.76 18.45
CA ILE A 403 7.50 5.67 18.08
C ILE A 403 7.82 6.68 16.97
N GLN A 404 8.94 7.37 17.14
CA GLN A 404 9.49 8.29 16.17
C GLN A 404 10.64 7.62 15.46
N VAL A 405 10.53 7.46 14.15
CA VAL A 405 11.61 6.91 13.33
C VAL A 405 12.29 8.04 12.57
N TYR A 406 13.60 8.17 12.78
CA TYR A 406 14.42 9.18 12.11
C TYR A 406 15.29 8.53 11.03
N MET A 407 15.35 9.18 9.88
CA MET A 407 16.07 8.70 8.69
C MET A 407 16.22 9.80 7.64
N THR A 408 17.21 9.66 6.76
CA THR A 408 17.39 10.54 5.62
C THR A 408 16.31 10.30 4.56
N GLU A 409 16.03 11.31 3.73
CA GLU A 409 15.15 11.19 2.56
C GLU A 409 15.60 10.03 1.66
N GLN A 410 16.91 9.82 1.47
CA GLN A 410 17.43 8.68 0.71
C GLN A 410 16.91 7.34 1.25
N LYS A 411 17.00 7.12 2.56
CA LYS A 411 16.50 5.89 3.20
C LYS A 411 14.98 5.76 3.02
N VAL A 412 14.24 6.85 3.26
CA VAL A 412 12.77 6.87 3.05
C VAL A 412 12.41 6.37 1.65
N ARG A 413 13.06 6.93 0.64
CA ARG A 413 12.80 6.69 -0.80
C ARG A 413 13.27 5.32 -1.26
N GLU A 414 14.46 4.90 -0.88
CA GLU A 414 15.13 3.71 -1.43
C GLU A 414 14.85 2.42 -0.65
N THR A 415 14.45 2.48 0.63
CA THR A 415 14.11 1.29 1.42
C THR A 415 12.63 1.20 1.73
N ASP A 416 12.16 1.97 2.71
CA ASP A 416 10.86 1.76 3.35
C ASP A 416 9.70 1.99 2.37
N LEU A 417 9.78 3.04 1.55
CA LEU A 417 8.77 3.33 0.52
C LEU A 417 8.97 2.48 -0.74
N ARG A 418 10.20 2.06 -1.05
CA ARG A 418 10.48 1.27 -2.26
C ARG A 418 9.67 -0.03 -2.30
N GLY A 419 9.41 -0.66 -1.15
CA GLY A 419 8.57 -1.86 -1.05
C GLY A 419 7.13 -1.69 -1.54
N PHE A 420 6.62 -0.45 -1.61
CA PHE A 420 5.24 -0.14 -2.01
C PHE A 420 5.14 0.49 -3.40
N GLN A 421 6.27 0.93 -3.97
CA GLN A 421 6.25 1.87 -5.09
C GLN A 421 5.59 1.29 -6.35
N MET A 422 5.89 0.06 -6.76
CA MET A 422 5.25 -0.60 -7.92
C MET A 422 3.77 -0.87 -7.66
N ALA A 423 3.39 -1.28 -6.44
CA ALA A 423 1.99 -1.48 -6.09
C ALA A 423 1.17 -0.19 -6.31
N ILE A 424 1.79 0.97 -6.11
CA ILE A 424 1.15 2.28 -6.25
C ILE A 424 1.32 2.87 -7.66
N GLU A 425 2.55 3.08 -8.11
CA GLU A 425 2.86 3.73 -9.40
C GLU A 425 2.53 2.85 -10.61
N ASP A 426 2.87 1.57 -10.56
CA ASP A 426 2.83 0.67 -11.72
C ASP A 426 1.53 -0.14 -11.76
N SER A 427 1.03 -0.59 -10.59
CA SER A 427 -0.20 -1.38 -10.45
C SER A 427 -1.44 -0.55 -10.18
N HIS A 428 -1.29 0.75 -9.88
CA HIS A 428 -2.39 1.67 -9.56
C HIS A 428 -3.33 1.13 -8.47
N ALA A 429 -2.78 0.73 -7.32
CA ALA A 429 -3.57 0.31 -6.15
C ALA A 429 -4.76 1.27 -5.90
N LEU A 430 -5.90 0.71 -5.53
CA LEU A 430 -7.13 1.48 -5.28
C LEU A 430 -7.26 1.92 -3.82
N GLY A 431 -6.41 1.41 -2.94
CA GLY A 431 -6.37 1.78 -1.53
C GLY A 431 -4.96 1.70 -0.96
N MET A 432 -4.75 2.31 0.19
CA MET A 432 -3.58 2.09 1.06
C MET A 432 -3.97 2.35 2.52
N MET A 433 -3.28 1.69 3.44
CA MET A 433 -3.42 1.93 4.88
C MET A 433 -2.12 2.51 5.42
N VAL A 434 -2.22 3.71 6.02
CA VAL A 434 -1.07 4.42 6.59
C VAL A 434 -0.74 3.94 7.99
N ALA A 435 0.54 3.98 8.37
CA ALA A 435 1.03 3.43 9.63
C ALA A 435 0.71 4.25 10.88
N PHE A 436 0.80 3.61 12.05
CA PHE A 436 0.63 4.23 13.38
C PHE A 436 1.75 5.18 13.82
N ASN A 437 2.97 4.92 13.37
CA ASN A 437 4.17 5.56 13.90
C ASN A 437 4.32 7.00 13.38
N ARG A 438 5.39 7.65 13.82
CA ARG A 438 5.81 8.96 13.32
C ARG A 438 7.02 8.81 12.42
N LEU A 439 7.06 9.59 11.34
CA LEU A 439 8.29 9.85 10.58
C LEU A 439 8.86 11.17 11.09
N GLY A 440 10.03 11.11 11.72
CA GLY A 440 10.50 12.21 12.56
C GLY A 440 9.51 12.50 13.70
N ALA A 441 9.16 13.77 13.90
CA ALA A 441 8.15 14.19 14.87
C ALA A 441 6.69 14.04 14.35
N THR A 442 6.50 13.88 13.05
CA THR A 442 5.19 13.98 12.40
C THR A 442 4.50 12.61 12.35
N ASN A 443 3.24 12.52 12.79
CA ASN A 443 2.44 11.29 12.63
C ASN A 443 2.28 11.00 11.14
N VAL A 444 2.47 9.75 10.71
CA VAL A 444 2.35 9.38 9.29
C VAL A 444 0.97 9.74 8.73
N ALA A 445 -0.11 9.61 9.51
CA ALA A 445 -1.47 10.00 9.11
C ALA A 445 -1.68 11.52 8.96
N ASN A 446 -0.81 12.34 9.55
CA ASN A 446 -0.86 13.80 9.44
C ASN A 446 0.29 14.35 8.56
N ASN A 447 1.10 13.48 7.94
CA ASN A 447 2.28 13.91 7.22
C ASN A 447 1.91 14.34 5.80
N LYS A 448 1.47 15.59 5.64
CA LYS A 448 1.10 16.16 4.34
C LYS A 448 2.21 16.06 3.29
N ASN A 449 3.47 16.18 3.68
CA ASN A 449 4.58 16.06 2.73
C ASN A 449 4.72 14.64 2.18
N LEU A 450 4.48 13.63 3.01
CA LEU A 450 4.45 12.23 2.59
C LEU A 450 3.17 11.90 1.80
N LEU A 451 2.01 12.13 2.41
CA LEU A 451 0.72 11.70 1.85
C LEU A 451 0.36 12.48 0.59
N LYS A 452 0.38 13.82 0.65
CA LYS A 452 0.13 14.65 -0.52
C LYS A 452 1.39 14.73 -1.39
N GLY A 453 2.52 15.14 -0.81
CA GLY A 453 3.72 15.47 -1.58
C GLY A 453 4.36 14.27 -2.29
N ILE A 454 4.46 13.10 -1.64
CA ILE A 454 5.00 11.90 -2.29
C ILE A 454 3.88 11.10 -2.94
N PHE A 455 2.85 10.69 -2.20
CA PHE A 455 1.89 9.71 -2.75
C PHE A 455 0.92 10.31 -3.76
N ARG A 456 0.27 11.45 -3.46
CA ARG A 456 -0.64 12.10 -4.43
C ARG A 456 0.12 12.77 -5.57
N ASP A 457 1.10 13.61 -5.26
CA ASP A 457 1.71 14.49 -6.27
C ASP A 457 2.77 13.74 -7.10
N GLU A 458 3.75 13.09 -6.46
CA GLU A 458 4.83 12.41 -7.19
C GLU A 458 4.39 11.04 -7.72
N TRP A 459 3.82 10.17 -6.89
CA TRP A 459 3.42 8.82 -7.30
C TRP A 459 2.06 8.75 -8.00
N ASN A 460 1.33 9.87 -8.06
CA ASN A 460 0.01 9.96 -8.69
C ASN A 460 -0.98 8.92 -8.16
N PHE A 461 -0.96 8.66 -6.85
CA PHE A 461 -1.90 7.75 -6.23
C PHE A 461 -3.31 8.37 -6.21
N LEU A 462 -4.27 7.70 -6.84
CA LEU A 462 -5.66 8.16 -6.98
C LEU A 462 -6.65 7.36 -6.11
N GLY A 463 -6.16 6.39 -5.34
CA GLY A 463 -7.00 5.53 -4.50
C GLY A 463 -7.37 6.15 -3.15
N LEU A 464 -8.06 5.37 -2.32
CA LEU A 464 -8.38 5.76 -0.95
C LEU A 464 -7.16 5.65 -0.01
N MET A 465 -7.07 6.51 0.99
CA MET A 465 -6.06 6.46 2.06
C MET A 465 -6.77 6.33 3.38
N SER A 466 -6.61 5.18 4.05
CA SER A 466 -7.13 5.01 5.39
C SER A 466 -6.03 5.05 6.44
N THR A 467 -6.35 5.57 7.63
CA THR A 467 -5.50 5.35 8.79
C THR A 467 -5.47 3.87 9.15
N ASP A 468 -4.42 3.41 9.85
CA ASP A 468 -4.55 2.21 10.67
C ASP A 468 -5.61 2.45 11.78
N MET A 469 -6.07 1.40 12.43
CA MET A 469 -7.14 1.41 13.43
C MET A 469 -6.90 2.46 14.52
N MET A 470 -7.72 3.53 14.57
CA MET A 470 -7.53 4.60 15.54
C MET A 470 -7.71 4.08 16.97
N ASN A 471 -6.60 3.89 17.69
CA ASN A 471 -6.62 3.36 19.05
C ASN A 471 -6.62 4.43 20.14
N ASN A 472 -6.26 5.68 19.81
CA ASN A 472 -6.20 6.78 20.77
C ASN A 472 -6.19 8.15 20.07
N ALA A 473 -7.23 8.96 20.32
CA ALA A 473 -7.42 10.27 19.71
C ALA A 473 -6.36 11.33 20.08
N TYR A 474 -5.56 11.13 21.14
CA TYR A 474 -4.45 12.07 21.45
C TYR A 474 -3.28 11.98 20.46
N TYR A 475 -3.24 10.96 19.61
CA TYR A 475 -2.18 10.77 18.62
C TYR A 475 -2.57 11.19 17.20
N PHE A 476 -3.87 11.38 16.97
CA PHE A 476 -4.46 11.72 15.69
C PHE A 476 -5.15 13.08 15.81
N ASP A 477 -5.05 13.90 14.78
CA ASP A 477 -5.78 15.17 14.72
C ASP A 477 -6.62 15.15 13.45
N ALA A 478 -7.95 15.10 13.62
CA ALA A 478 -8.89 14.94 12.52
C ALA A 478 -8.72 16.03 11.45
N ALA A 479 -8.58 17.28 11.89
CA ALA A 479 -8.40 18.40 10.97
C ALA A 479 -7.11 18.25 10.15
N SER A 480 -5.99 17.94 10.79
CA SER A 480 -4.71 17.76 10.10
C SER A 480 -4.69 16.52 9.20
N MET A 481 -5.42 15.44 9.53
CA MET A 481 -5.57 14.25 8.69
C MET A 481 -6.32 14.56 7.38
N VAL A 482 -7.48 15.23 7.45
CA VAL A 482 -8.22 15.71 6.27
C VAL A 482 -7.29 16.60 5.42
N MET A 483 -6.62 17.57 6.05
CA MET A 483 -5.69 18.47 5.33
C MET A 483 -4.45 17.77 4.75
N SER A 484 -4.22 16.51 5.11
CA SER A 484 -3.15 15.63 4.62
C SER A 484 -3.63 14.58 3.62
N THR A 485 -4.89 14.63 3.17
CA THR A 485 -5.51 13.73 2.17
C THR A 485 -5.91 12.33 2.64
N ILE A 486 -6.06 12.15 3.96
CA ILE A 486 -6.72 10.96 4.50
C ILE A 486 -8.17 10.96 4.04
N THR A 487 -8.61 9.85 3.46
CA THR A 487 -9.97 9.71 2.94
C THR A 487 -10.91 9.06 3.93
N MET A 488 -10.35 8.38 4.95
CA MET A 488 -11.13 7.65 5.95
C MET A 488 -10.29 7.34 7.19
N VAL A 489 -10.73 7.84 8.35
CA VAL A 489 -10.18 7.45 9.64
C VAL A 489 -10.85 6.17 10.11
N ALA A 490 -10.05 5.15 10.40
CA ALA A 490 -10.53 3.84 10.86
C ALA A 490 -10.94 3.87 12.36
N ASP A 491 -12.04 4.55 12.69
CA ASP A 491 -12.68 4.56 14.02
C ASP A 491 -13.83 3.55 14.16
N PHE A 492 -13.58 2.43 14.84
CA PHE A 492 -14.56 1.34 14.97
C PHE A 492 -15.79 1.68 15.84
N ALA A 493 -15.89 2.89 16.40
CA ALA A 493 -16.97 3.32 17.29
C ALA A 493 -18.10 4.13 16.61
N SER A 494 -17.86 4.78 15.48
CA SER A 494 -18.74 5.81 14.91
C SER A 494 -19.12 5.48 13.46
N LYS A 495 -20.13 4.64 13.22
CA LYS A 495 -20.66 4.44 11.85
C LYS A 495 -21.62 5.57 11.48
N ASP A 496 -21.13 6.80 11.45
CA ASP A 496 -21.94 8.00 11.24
C ASP A 496 -21.19 9.05 10.41
N ALA A 497 -21.79 9.45 9.28
CA ALA A 497 -21.29 10.52 8.44
C ALA A 497 -21.47 11.91 9.07
N SER A 498 -22.25 12.07 10.16
CA SER A 498 -22.54 13.37 10.75
C SER A 498 -21.69 13.66 11.98
N ILE A 499 -21.11 14.87 12.01
CA ILE A 499 -20.42 15.43 13.18
C ILE A 499 -21.37 15.89 14.31
N THR A 500 -22.69 15.71 14.15
CA THR A 500 -23.72 16.22 15.06
C THR A 500 -24.28 15.20 16.07
N GLN A 501 -23.98 13.90 15.92
CA GLN A 501 -24.65 12.85 16.69
C GLN A 501 -23.73 12.09 17.65
N ALA A 502 -23.77 12.48 18.93
CA ALA A 502 -23.80 11.49 20.01
C ALA A 502 -25.26 11.21 20.41
N LYS A 503 -25.58 9.98 20.86
CA LYS A 503 -26.91 9.52 21.34
C LYS A 503 -27.62 10.41 22.37
N ASP A 504 -26.96 11.44 22.89
CA ASP A 504 -27.43 12.34 23.94
C ASP A 504 -27.56 13.81 23.50
N GLY A 505 -27.39 14.13 22.20
CA GLY A 505 -27.58 15.50 21.66
C GLY A 505 -26.37 16.44 21.77
N ASP A 506 -25.18 15.90 22.04
CA ASP A 506 -23.90 16.63 21.99
C ASP A 506 -23.15 16.36 20.67
N TYR A 507 -22.28 17.29 20.27
CA TYR A 507 -21.31 17.14 19.18
C TYR A 507 -20.40 15.91 19.36
N ASP A 508 -19.67 15.52 18.31
CA ASP A 508 -18.63 14.49 18.38
C ASP A 508 -17.76 14.64 19.67
N LYS A 509 -17.78 13.60 20.52
CA LYS A 509 -17.05 13.60 21.80
C LYS A 509 -15.53 13.50 21.61
N THR A 510 -15.09 12.94 20.49
CA THR A 510 -13.67 12.74 20.17
C THR A 510 -13.06 14.04 19.65
N TRP A 511 -13.71 14.69 18.68
CA TRP A 511 -13.23 15.94 18.08
C TRP A 511 -14.27 17.06 18.14
N ALA A 512 -14.79 17.38 19.33
CA ALA A 512 -15.84 18.38 19.54
C ALA A 512 -15.57 19.79 18.97
N TYR A 513 -14.30 20.11 18.67
CA TYR A 513 -13.93 21.36 18.02
C TYR A 513 -14.35 21.41 16.53
N ILE A 514 -14.59 20.24 15.92
CA ILE A 514 -15.20 20.06 14.61
C ILE A 514 -16.70 19.89 14.83
N ASN A 515 -17.46 20.94 14.55
CA ASN A 515 -18.90 20.98 14.75
C ASN A 515 -19.53 21.87 13.66
N PRO A 516 -20.86 21.89 13.49
CA PRO A 516 -21.50 22.67 12.44
C PRO A 516 -21.06 24.14 12.38
N GLU A 517 -20.86 24.79 13.53
CA GLU A 517 -20.50 26.20 13.57
C GLU A 517 -19.04 26.45 13.15
N SER A 518 -18.10 25.56 13.49
CA SER A 518 -16.73 25.67 12.99
C SER A 518 -16.61 25.28 11.52
N VAL A 519 -17.35 24.25 11.09
CA VAL A 519 -17.36 23.79 9.68
C VAL A 519 -17.92 24.84 8.74
N LYS A 520 -19.02 25.54 9.08
CA LYS A 520 -19.60 26.62 8.25
C LYS A 520 -18.62 27.74 7.90
N LYS A 521 -17.59 27.94 8.72
CA LYS A 521 -16.65 29.07 8.62
C LYS A 521 -15.38 28.76 7.83
N ASP A 522 -15.16 27.50 7.48
CA ASP A 522 -13.89 27.05 6.91
C ASP A 522 -14.12 26.29 5.60
N ASN A 523 -14.32 27.05 4.52
CA ASN A 523 -14.53 26.50 3.18
C ASN A 523 -13.34 25.63 2.72
N ALA A 524 -12.11 26.02 3.02
CA ALA A 524 -10.92 25.24 2.65
C ALA A 524 -10.92 23.83 3.27
N PHE A 525 -11.33 23.71 4.53
CA PHE A 525 -11.44 22.43 5.22
C PHE A 525 -12.53 21.52 4.59
N VAL A 526 -13.70 22.08 4.30
CA VAL A 526 -14.81 21.33 3.68
C VAL A 526 -14.47 20.87 2.26
N GLU A 527 -13.88 21.76 1.45
CA GLU A 527 -13.49 21.40 0.08
C GLU A 527 -12.37 20.36 0.05
N GLN A 528 -11.48 20.36 1.06
CA GLN A 528 -10.52 19.28 1.21
C GLN A 528 -11.20 17.96 1.56
N ALA A 529 -12.15 17.93 2.50
CA ALA A 529 -12.91 16.71 2.82
C ALA A 529 -13.67 16.16 1.60
N ARG A 530 -14.31 17.04 0.80
CA ARG A 530 -14.94 16.66 -0.48
C ARG A 530 -13.93 16.09 -1.47
N GLN A 531 -12.74 16.69 -1.58
CA GLN A 531 -11.66 16.19 -2.42
C GLN A 531 -11.14 14.83 -1.93
N ASP A 532 -11.15 14.57 -0.62
CA ASP A 532 -10.76 13.29 -0.06
C ASP A 532 -11.80 12.20 -0.35
N LEU A 533 -13.09 12.51 -0.21
CA LEU A 533 -14.20 11.64 -0.61
C LEU A 533 -14.19 11.37 -2.12
N LYS A 534 -13.80 12.35 -2.95
CA LYS A 534 -13.62 12.15 -4.39
C LYS A 534 -12.65 11.01 -4.69
N TYR A 535 -11.52 10.91 -3.98
CA TYR A 535 -10.57 9.80 -4.14
C TYR A 535 -11.17 8.46 -3.67
N GLN A 536 -11.92 8.46 -2.57
CA GLN A 536 -12.58 7.24 -2.08
C GLN A 536 -13.63 6.74 -3.07
N LEU A 537 -14.50 7.62 -3.55
CA LEU A 537 -15.56 7.31 -4.51
C LEU A 537 -14.97 6.92 -5.87
N PHE A 538 -13.86 7.53 -6.29
CA PHE A 538 -13.13 7.13 -7.50
C PHE A 538 -12.57 5.71 -7.38
N ALA A 539 -12.02 5.34 -6.22
CA ALA A 539 -11.57 3.98 -5.94
C ALA A 539 -12.72 2.97 -5.99
N PHE A 540 -13.89 3.33 -5.42
CA PHE A 540 -15.09 2.50 -5.49
C PHE A 540 -15.59 2.34 -6.93
N ALA A 541 -15.61 3.42 -7.72
CA ALA A 541 -16.04 3.40 -9.11
C ALA A 541 -15.13 2.54 -10.00
N ASN A 542 -13.84 2.49 -9.68
CA ASN A 542 -12.84 1.67 -10.36
C ASN A 542 -12.70 0.24 -9.79
N SER A 543 -13.64 -0.16 -8.92
CA SER A 543 -13.70 -1.49 -8.32
C SER A 543 -14.90 -2.28 -8.85
N ALA A 544 -15.04 -3.50 -8.35
CA ALA A 544 -16.18 -4.37 -8.58
C ALA A 544 -17.51 -3.77 -8.07
N LEU A 545 -17.48 -2.74 -7.21
CA LEU A 545 -18.68 -2.11 -6.65
C LEU A 545 -19.59 -1.48 -7.72
N LEU A 546 -19.03 -0.87 -8.77
CA LEU A 546 -19.82 -0.21 -9.82
C LEU A 546 -20.19 -1.17 -10.97
N ASN A 547 -19.34 -2.15 -11.27
CA ASN A 547 -19.38 -2.89 -12.55
C ASN A 547 -19.69 -4.39 -12.41
N VAL A 548 -20.09 -4.90 -11.24
CA VAL A 548 -20.43 -6.33 -11.11
C VAL A 548 -21.85 -6.61 -11.56
N LYS A 549 -21.94 -7.32 -12.68
CA LYS A 549 -23.08 -8.17 -13.01
C LYS A 549 -22.66 -9.63 -12.88
N THR A 550 -23.26 -10.34 -11.94
CA THR A 550 -23.01 -11.77 -11.79
C THR A 550 -23.83 -12.54 -12.83
N VAL A 551 -23.17 -13.43 -13.59
CA VAL A 551 -23.83 -14.25 -14.61
C VAL A 551 -23.40 -15.70 -14.42
N ARG A 552 -24.35 -16.61 -14.25
CA ARG A 552 -24.07 -18.04 -14.14
C ARG A 552 -23.47 -18.56 -15.43
N VAL A 553 -22.23 -19.04 -15.36
CA VAL A 553 -21.60 -19.85 -16.41
C VAL A 553 -21.80 -21.30 -16.02
N THR A 554 -22.63 -22.04 -16.77
CA THR A 554 -22.78 -23.50 -16.59
C THR A 554 -21.57 -24.20 -17.22
N PRO A 555 -20.62 -24.72 -16.43
CA PRO A 555 -19.50 -25.47 -16.98
C PRO A 555 -19.97 -26.79 -17.61
N PHE A 556 -19.19 -27.31 -18.56
CA PHE A 556 -19.56 -28.51 -19.33
C PHE A 556 -19.89 -29.72 -18.43
N TRP A 557 -19.18 -29.85 -17.29
CA TRP A 557 -19.37 -30.96 -16.36
C TRP A 557 -20.74 -30.90 -15.67
N GLU A 558 -21.26 -29.71 -15.38
CA GLU A 558 -22.57 -29.54 -14.76
C GLU A 558 -23.68 -29.95 -15.73
N GLY A 559 -23.57 -29.51 -16.99
CA GLY A 559 -24.46 -29.96 -18.07
C GLY A 559 -24.40 -31.48 -18.29
N THR A 560 -23.22 -32.08 -18.14
CA THR A 560 -23.04 -33.54 -18.23
C THR A 560 -23.76 -34.26 -17.08
N ILE A 561 -23.62 -33.77 -15.85
CA ILE A 561 -24.28 -34.35 -14.67
C ILE A 561 -25.82 -34.25 -14.81
N ILE A 562 -26.34 -33.08 -15.19
CA ILE A 562 -27.78 -32.87 -15.40
C ILE A 562 -28.32 -33.84 -16.47
N SER A 563 -27.57 -34.01 -17.57
CA SER A 563 -27.95 -34.94 -18.64
C SER A 563 -27.98 -36.39 -18.16
N LEU A 564 -26.98 -36.81 -17.38
CA LEU A 564 -26.95 -38.16 -16.79
C LEU A 564 -28.14 -38.38 -15.85
N ILE A 565 -28.44 -37.42 -14.96
CA ILE A 565 -29.59 -37.50 -14.06
C ILE A 565 -30.89 -37.64 -14.86
N ALA A 566 -31.08 -36.86 -15.92
CA ALA A 566 -32.26 -36.95 -16.77
C ALA A 566 -32.38 -38.33 -17.44
N VAL A 567 -31.29 -38.85 -18.01
CA VAL A 567 -31.26 -40.18 -18.65
C VAL A 567 -31.59 -41.28 -17.63
N PHE A 568 -30.94 -41.28 -16.46
CA PHE A 568 -31.20 -42.27 -15.43
C PHE A 568 -32.62 -42.16 -14.85
N SER A 569 -33.17 -40.96 -14.73
CA SER A 569 -34.56 -40.75 -14.29
C SER A 569 -35.55 -41.32 -15.31
N VAL A 570 -35.34 -41.08 -16.61
CA VAL A 570 -36.17 -41.65 -17.69
C VAL A 570 -36.05 -43.17 -17.71
N MET A 571 -34.84 -43.73 -17.60
CA MET A 571 -34.64 -45.17 -17.52
C MET A 571 -35.32 -45.78 -16.29
N THR A 572 -35.27 -45.11 -15.15
CA THR A 572 -35.93 -45.55 -13.92
C THR A 572 -37.45 -45.55 -14.07
N ALA A 573 -38.01 -44.49 -14.65
CA ALA A 573 -39.45 -44.41 -14.94
C ALA A 573 -39.89 -45.49 -15.94
N ALA A 574 -39.12 -45.71 -17.01
CA ALA A 574 -39.38 -46.77 -17.98
C ALA A 574 -39.31 -48.16 -17.33
N GLY A 575 -38.31 -48.39 -16.47
CA GLY A 575 -38.20 -49.62 -15.68
C GLY A 575 -39.41 -49.85 -14.77
N ALA A 576 -39.87 -48.82 -14.06
CA ALA A 576 -41.07 -48.88 -13.23
C ALA A 576 -42.32 -49.20 -14.06
N ILE A 577 -42.50 -48.57 -15.22
CA ILE A 577 -43.60 -48.87 -16.15
C ILE A 577 -43.54 -50.32 -16.62
N LEU A 578 -42.37 -50.83 -16.98
CA LEU A 578 -42.19 -52.21 -17.42
C LEU A 578 -42.52 -53.22 -16.31
N ILE A 579 -42.18 -52.91 -15.05
CA ILE A 579 -42.57 -53.73 -13.90
C ILE A 579 -44.10 -53.78 -13.74
N VAL A 580 -44.77 -52.63 -13.83
CA VAL A 580 -46.23 -52.55 -13.76
C VAL A 580 -46.89 -53.31 -14.91
N LEU A 581 -46.42 -53.12 -16.15
CA LEU A 581 -46.93 -53.82 -17.33
C LEU A 581 -46.72 -55.33 -17.26
N ASN A 582 -45.60 -55.79 -16.68
CA ASN A 582 -45.35 -57.21 -16.46
C ASN A 582 -46.32 -57.79 -15.40
N GLY A 583 -46.58 -57.04 -14.32
CA GLY A 583 -47.58 -57.40 -13.31
C GLY A 583 -48.99 -57.54 -13.90
N LEU A 584 -49.38 -56.64 -14.81
CA LEU A 584 -50.68 -56.68 -15.50
C LEU A 584 -50.82 -57.82 -16.53
N LYS A 585 -49.70 -58.42 -16.99
CA LYS A 585 -49.69 -59.60 -17.87
C LYS A 585 -49.68 -60.92 -17.11
N GLY A 586 -49.53 -60.88 -15.78
CA GLY A 586 -49.47 -62.03 -14.89
C GLY A 586 -50.81 -62.46 -14.28
N GLU A 587 -51.94 -61.86 -14.69
CA GLU A 587 -53.31 -62.29 -14.36
C GLU A 587 -53.96 -63.09 -15.50
#